data_AF-A0A1X0NPB0-F1
#
_entry.id   AF-A0A1X0NPB0-F1
#
_cell.length_a   1.000
_cell.length_b   1.000
_cell.length_c   1.000
_cell.angle_alpha   90.00
_cell.angle_beta   90.00
_cell.angle_gamma   90.00
#
_symmetry.space_group_name_H-M   'P 1'
#
loop_
_entity.id
_entity.type
_entity.pdbx_description
1 polymer ?
#
loop_
_entity_poly.entity_id
_entity_poly.type
_entity_poly.pdbx_seq_one_letter_code
_entity_poly.pdbx_strand_id
1 'polypeptide(L)'
;MLRSSTGLYMRHIGQDVPKRHTHFVLESRLMYEKSFRDTWLHSVCRAVSQLDEPISKSVSGTHQKMLQRKVTCFQYNQYGLFKVPYYRLANVDRYHAVQGIPGTRDWVPYANVSYWTMNKMVRSGNLLVHRVHYTGWGTDTHLKKGGWEHRWNKTMQRNALQYTRI
;
A
#
# COMPACT_ATOMS: atom_id res chain seq x y z
N MET A 1 -3.00 36.17 -19.27
CA MET A 1 -4.41 35.79 -18.98
C MET A 1 -4.45 34.31 -18.67
N LEU A 2 -4.32 33.92 -17.41
CA LEU A 2 -4.55 32.53 -17.00
C LEU A 2 -6.07 32.35 -16.90
N ARG A 3 -6.65 31.59 -17.83
CA ARG A 3 -8.04 31.13 -17.73
C ARG A 3 -8.15 30.35 -16.43
N SER A 4 -8.88 30.93 -15.48
CA SER A 4 -9.46 30.23 -14.34
C SER A 4 -10.21 29.02 -14.89
N SER A 5 -9.63 27.83 -14.71
CA SER A 5 -10.36 26.59 -14.88
C SER A 5 -11.51 26.65 -13.89
N THR A 6 -12.71 26.88 -14.41
CA THR A 6 -13.99 26.59 -13.77
C THR A 6 -14.08 25.08 -13.57
N GLY A 7 -13.23 24.53 -12.69
CA GLY A 7 -13.53 23.29 -12.03
C GLY A 7 -14.85 23.56 -11.33
N LEU A 8 -15.92 22.92 -11.82
CA LEU A 8 -17.23 22.94 -11.19
C LEU A 8 -17.00 22.55 -9.72
N TYR A 9 -16.94 23.55 -8.84
CA TYR A 9 -16.99 23.33 -7.41
C TYR A 9 -18.39 22.78 -7.15
N MET A 10 -18.54 21.46 -7.24
CA MET A 10 -19.71 20.77 -6.75
C MET A 10 -19.84 21.14 -5.27
N ARG A 11 -20.79 22.05 -5.01
CA ARG A 11 -21.24 22.39 -3.65
C ARG A 11 -22.05 21.19 -3.14
N HIS A 12 -22.39 21.16 -1.85
CA HIS A 12 -23.18 20.10 -1.21
C HIS A 12 -24.64 20.03 -1.71
N ILE A 13 -24.85 20.03 -3.03
CA ILE A 13 -26.13 20.02 -3.74
C ILE A 13 -26.30 18.60 -4.29
N GLY A 14 -27.30 17.87 -3.81
CA GLY A 14 -27.59 16.50 -4.27
C GLY A 14 -26.52 15.47 -3.89
N GLN A 15 -25.93 15.56 -2.70
CA GLN A 15 -24.91 14.60 -2.27
C GLN A 15 -25.54 13.24 -1.90
N ASP A 16 -25.18 12.18 -2.64
CA ASP A 16 -25.74 10.83 -2.47
C ASP A 16 -25.24 10.08 -1.23
N VAL A 17 -23.98 10.29 -0.83
CA VAL A 17 -23.33 9.53 0.24
C VAL A 17 -23.34 10.37 1.53
N PRO A 18 -23.69 9.81 2.72
CA PRO A 18 -23.77 10.59 3.95
C PRO A 18 -22.42 11.20 4.39
N LYS A 19 -21.29 10.59 4.00
CA LYS A 19 -19.94 11.09 4.25
C LYS A 19 -19.24 11.39 2.92
N ARG A 20 -19.03 12.67 2.63
CA ARG A 20 -18.30 13.13 1.42
C ARG A 20 -16.88 12.52 1.35
N HIS A 21 -16.22 12.35 2.49
CA HIS A 21 -14.87 11.80 2.57
C HIS A 21 -14.77 10.33 2.13
N THR A 22 -15.89 9.60 1.99
CA THR A 22 -15.88 8.26 1.38
C THR A 22 -15.33 8.29 -0.05
N HIS A 23 -15.43 9.43 -0.76
CA HIS A 23 -14.78 9.61 -2.07
C HIS A 23 -13.26 9.41 -2.02
N PHE A 24 -12.60 9.82 -0.93
CA PHE A 24 -11.16 9.66 -0.76
C PHE A 24 -10.73 8.18 -0.72
N VAL A 25 -11.63 7.27 -0.35
CA VAL A 25 -11.38 5.83 -0.42
C VAL A 25 -11.18 5.38 -1.87
N LEU A 26 -11.94 5.96 -2.82
CA LEU A 26 -11.78 5.69 -4.25
C LEU A 26 -10.48 6.29 -4.79
N GLU A 27 -10.15 7.52 -4.37
CA GLU A 27 -8.85 8.13 -4.70
C GLU A 27 -7.69 7.26 -4.22
N SER A 28 -7.79 6.70 -3.00
CA SER A 28 -6.80 5.77 -2.45
C SER A 28 -6.65 4.50 -3.30
N ARG A 29 -7.74 3.98 -3.89
CA ARG A 29 -7.65 2.85 -4.84
C ARG A 29 -6.86 3.25 -6.08
N LEU A 30 -7.10 4.44 -6.63
CA LEU A 30 -6.34 4.95 -7.77
C LEU A 30 -4.86 5.19 -7.46
N MET A 31 -4.49 5.42 -6.19
CA MET A 31 -3.07 5.47 -5.79
C MET A 31 -2.39 4.10 -5.95
N TYR A 32 -3.05 3.00 -5.57
CA TYR A 32 -2.53 1.65 -5.81
C TYR A 32 -2.53 1.26 -7.29
N GLU A 33 -3.53 1.66 -8.07
CA GLU A 33 -3.52 1.46 -9.52
C GLU A 33 -2.31 2.15 -10.18
N LYS A 34 -2.01 3.39 -9.77
CA LYS A 34 -0.79 4.08 -10.22
C LYS A 34 0.47 3.35 -9.77
N SER A 35 0.51 2.79 -8.56
CA SER A 35 1.68 2.05 -8.13
C SER A 35 1.89 0.77 -8.95
N PHE A 36 0.84 0.05 -9.33
CA PHE A 36 0.97 -1.12 -10.23
C PHE A 36 1.52 -0.73 -11.60
N ARG A 37 1.09 0.41 -12.14
CA ARG A 37 1.64 0.98 -13.38
C ARG A 37 3.14 1.28 -13.26
N ASP A 38 3.54 1.89 -12.14
CA ASP A 38 4.84 2.57 -12.05
C ASP A 38 5.93 1.77 -11.32
N THR A 39 5.58 0.76 -10.52
CA THR A 39 6.54 0.09 -9.60
C THR A 39 7.71 -0.55 -10.33
N TRP A 40 7.47 -1.27 -11.42
CA TRP A 40 8.53 -1.93 -12.19
C TRP A 40 9.48 -0.90 -12.83
N LEU A 41 8.94 0.12 -13.49
CA LEU A 41 9.75 1.17 -14.12
C LEU A 41 10.55 1.96 -13.07
N HIS A 42 9.94 2.29 -11.94
CA HIS A 42 10.59 3.00 -10.85
C HIS A 42 11.75 2.20 -10.24
N SER A 43 11.54 0.90 -9.97
CA SER A 43 12.54 0.03 -9.35
C SER A 43 13.73 -0.24 -10.27
N VAL A 44 13.50 -0.45 -11.57
CA VAL A 44 14.57 -0.62 -12.56
C VAL A 44 15.42 0.65 -12.68
N CYS A 45 14.78 1.82 -12.80
CA CYS A 45 15.53 3.08 -12.87
C CYS A 45 16.39 3.32 -11.62
N ARG A 46 15.85 2.99 -10.43
CA ARG A 46 16.59 3.06 -9.16
C ARG A 46 17.78 2.10 -9.10
N ALA A 47 17.56 0.82 -9.44
CA ALA A 47 18.63 -0.17 -9.41
C ALA A 47 19.77 0.19 -10.36
N VAL A 48 19.46 0.59 -11.60
CA VAL A 48 20.47 0.97 -12.59
C VAL A 48 21.23 2.22 -12.15
N SER A 49 20.53 3.26 -11.66
CA SER A 49 21.16 4.53 -11.27
C SER A 49 22.11 4.41 -10.07
N GLN A 50 21.88 3.46 -9.16
CA GLN A 50 22.64 3.31 -7.92
C GLN A 50 23.71 2.22 -7.97
N LEU A 51 23.81 1.47 -9.08
CA LEU A 51 24.75 0.35 -9.19
C LEU A 51 26.19 0.83 -9.28
N ASP A 52 27.00 0.57 -8.26
CA ASP A 52 28.43 0.91 -8.27
C ASP A 52 29.25 -0.10 -9.09
N GLU A 53 28.90 -1.38 -8.96
CA GLU A 53 29.49 -2.48 -9.74
C GLU A 53 29.22 -2.34 -11.24
N PRO A 54 30.06 -2.93 -12.11
CA PRO A 54 29.82 -2.93 -13.55
C PRO A 54 28.47 -3.57 -13.89
N ILE A 55 27.59 -2.82 -14.60
CA ILE A 55 26.25 -3.31 -14.99
C ILE A 55 26.35 -4.65 -15.72
N SER A 56 27.32 -4.77 -16.61
CA SER A 56 27.61 -5.99 -17.34
C SER A 56 29.03 -5.97 -17.89
N LYS A 57 29.49 -7.11 -18.43
CA LYS A 57 30.77 -7.18 -19.15
C LYS A 57 30.82 -6.21 -20.35
N SER A 58 29.68 -5.96 -21.00
CA SER A 58 29.56 -5.08 -22.17
C SER A 58 29.37 -3.60 -21.83
N VAL A 59 28.85 -3.27 -20.64
CA VAL A 59 28.55 -1.90 -20.23
C VAL A 59 29.22 -1.62 -18.89
N SER A 60 30.39 -0.98 -18.95
CA SER A 60 31.22 -0.65 -17.80
C SER A 60 31.90 0.71 -17.97
N GLY A 61 32.59 1.17 -16.94
CA GLY A 61 33.39 2.40 -16.96
C GLY A 61 32.57 3.64 -17.35
N THR A 62 33.06 4.40 -18.34
CA THR A 62 32.42 5.65 -18.77
C THR A 62 31.02 5.45 -19.35
N HIS A 63 30.80 4.39 -20.13
CA HIS A 63 29.50 4.10 -20.74
C HIS A 63 28.43 3.82 -19.68
N GLN A 64 28.78 3.09 -18.62
CA GLN A 64 27.89 2.87 -17.48
C GLN A 64 27.53 4.21 -16.80
N LYS A 65 28.52 5.04 -16.47
CA LYS A 65 28.27 6.34 -15.81
C LYS A 65 27.37 7.25 -16.66
N MET A 66 27.55 7.24 -17.98
CA MET A 66 26.68 7.95 -18.91
C MET A 66 25.25 7.38 -18.90
N LEU A 67 25.10 6.05 -18.97
CA LEU A 67 23.80 5.39 -18.92
C LEU A 67 23.06 5.70 -17.61
N GLN A 68 23.74 5.62 -16.46
CA GLN A 68 23.17 5.93 -15.14
C GLN A 68 22.60 7.34 -15.05
N ARG A 69 23.34 8.33 -15.57
CA ARG A 69 22.87 9.72 -15.64
C ARG A 69 21.67 9.86 -16.57
N LYS A 70 21.68 9.19 -17.74
CA LYS A 70 20.55 9.20 -18.68
C LYS A 70 19.30 8.56 -18.10
N VAL A 71 19.44 7.43 -17.40
CA VAL A 71 18.31 6.74 -16.72
C VAL A 71 17.75 7.60 -15.59
N THR A 72 18.60 8.22 -14.78
CA THR A 72 18.15 9.16 -13.73
C THR A 72 17.41 10.36 -14.34
N CYS A 73 17.94 10.93 -15.41
CA CYS A 73 17.30 12.02 -16.15
C CYS A 73 15.92 11.59 -16.69
N PHE A 74 15.84 10.41 -17.30
CA PHE A 74 14.58 9.84 -17.77
C PHE A 74 13.56 9.69 -16.62
N GLN A 75 13.99 9.13 -15.48
CA GLN A 75 13.13 8.93 -14.31
C GLN A 75 12.59 10.25 -13.77
N TYR A 76 13.42 11.31 -13.67
CA TYR A 76 12.98 12.61 -13.18
C TYR A 76 12.00 13.33 -14.13
N ASN A 77 12.03 13.00 -15.42
CA ASN A 77 11.11 13.53 -16.41
C ASN A 77 9.76 12.78 -16.50
N GLN A 78 9.57 11.69 -15.75
CA GLN A 78 8.28 11.00 -15.69
C GLN A 78 7.29 11.76 -14.79
N TYR A 79 6.58 12.74 -15.38
CA TYR A 79 5.55 13.49 -14.67
C TYR A 79 4.42 12.54 -14.19
N GLY A 80 4.06 12.65 -12.90
CA GLY A 80 3.00 11.85 -12.29
C GLY A 80 3.42 10.44 -11.84
N LEU A 81 4.70 10.07 -11.99
CA LEU A 81 5.22 8.79 -11.52
C LEU A 81 4.98 8.60 -10.02
N PHE A 82 4.30 7.53 -9.66
CA PHE A 82 3.97 7.21 -8.27
C PHE A 82 5.17 6.58 -7.55
N LYS A 83 5.83 7.38 -6.71
CA LYS A 83 7.00 6.99 -5.89
C LYS A 83 6.77 6.98 -4.39
N VAL A 84 5.51 7.16 -3.96
CA VAL A 84 5.15 7.25 -2.54
C VAL A 84 5.18 5.85 -1.92
N PRO A 85 5.94 5.60 -0.84
CA PRO A 85 5.95 4.29 -0.22
C PRO A 85 4.61 3.99 0.49
N TYR A 86 4.17 2.73 0.47
CA TYR A 86 2.81 2.35 0.89
C TYR A 86 2.46 2.69 2.34
N TYR A 87 3.41 2.66 3.26
CA TYR A 87 3.17 3.01 4.67
C TYR A 87 2.87 4.51 4.88
N ARG A 88 3.10 5.36 3.86
CA ARG A 88 2.72 6.78 3.87
C ARG A 88 1.32 7.04 3.31
N LEU A 89 0.66 6.02 2.76
CA LEU A 89 -0.70 6.13 2.27
C LEU A 89 -1.69 6.05 3.45
N ALA A 90 -2.66 6.96 3.45
CA ALA A 90 -3.70 6.96 4.47
C ALA A 90 -4.63 5.75 4.28
N ASN A 91 -4.94 5.07 5.39
CA ASN A 91 -5.85 3.93 5.39
C ASN A 91 -7.20 4.40 5.91
N VAL A 92 -8.17 4.54 5.01
CA VAL A 92 -9.50 5.05 5.30
C VAL A 92 -10.51 3.94 5.01
N ASP A 93 -11.39 3.68 5.98
CA ASP A 93 -12.37 2.62 5.83
C ASP A 93 -13.46 2.96 4.80
N ARG A 94 -13.99 1.92 4.16
CA ARG A 94 -14.98 2.04 3.08
C ARG A 94 -16.41 2.31 3.56
N TYR A 95 -16.68 2.23 4.85
CA TYR A 95 -18.04 2.30 5.41
C TYR A 95 -18.35 3.66 5.99
N HIS A 96 -17.45 4.18 6.81
CA HIS A 96 -17.66 5.37 7.62
C HIS A 96 -16.58 6.44 7.40
N ALA A 97 -15.66 6.19 6.46
CA ALA A 97 -14.51 7.02 6.14
C ALA A 97 -13.64 7.32 7.38
N VAL A 98 -13.55 6.37 8.31
CA VAL A 98 -12.68 6.48 9.49
C VAL A 98 -11.28 6.02 9.13
N GLN A 99 -10.29 6.86 9.45
CA GLN A 99 -8.89 6.54 9.24
C GLN A 99 -8.32 5.69 10.37
N GLY A 100 -7.39 4.80 10.05
CA GLY A 100 -6.54 4.12 11.02
C GLY A 100 -5.08 4.07 10.55
N ILE A 101 -4.18 3.70 11.47
CA ILE A 101 -2.75 3.50 11.17
C ILE A 101 -2.49 1.99 11.12
N PRO A 102 -2.11 1.41 9.97
CA PRO A 102 -1.74 0.00 9.91
C PRO A 102 -0.57 -0.32 10.85
N GLY A 103 -0.67 -1.44 11.56
CA GLY A 103 0.30 -1.82 12.60
C GLY A 103 -0.07 -1.31 14.00
N THR A 104 -1.06 -0.42 14.15
CA THR A 104 -1.68 -0.12 15.45
C THR A 104 -2.97 -0.92 15.63
N ARG A 105 -3.54 -0.87 16.84
CA ARG A 105 -4.83 -1.52 17.15
C ARG A 105 -6.03 -0.78 16.53
N ASP A 106 -5.80 0.39 15.93
CA ASP A 106 -6.86 1.24 15.36
C ASP A 106 -7.23 0.84 13.93
N TRP A 107 -6.47 -0.08 13.32
CA TRP A 107 -6.72 -0.62 11.99
C TRP A 107 -6.74 -2.15 12.02
N VAL A 108 -7.74 -2.75 11.37
CA VAL A 108 -7.93 -4.21 11.31
C VAL A 108 -7.54 -4.69 9.90
N PRO A 109 -6.37 -5.35 9.73
CA PRO A 109 -5.76 -5.51 8.40
C PRO A 109 -6.52 -6.44 7.46
N TYR A 110 -7.04 -7.58 7.94
CA TYR A 110 -7.67 -8.57 7.05
C TYR A 110 -8.96 -8.04 6.42
N ALA A 111 -9.77 -7.33 7.21
CA ALA A 111 -11.00 -6.70 6.74
C ALA A 111 -10.78 -5.32 6.10
N ASN A 112 -9.58 -4.73 6.27
CA ASN A 112 -9.24 -3.37 5.83
C ASN A 112 -10.24 -2.31 6.31
N VAL A 113 -10.49 -2.29 7.62
CA VAL A 113 -11.40 -1.34 8.27
C VAL A 113 -10.80 -0.78 9.56
N SER A 114 -11.30 0.37 10.01
CA SER A 114 -10.96 0.94 11.30
C SER A 114 -11.48 0.08 12.47
N TYR A 115 -10.91 0.26 13.66
CA TYR A 115 -11.39 -0.38 14.88
C TYR A 115 -12.86 -0.05 15.17
N TRP A 116 -13.29 1.17 14.86
CA TRP A 116 -14.65 1.64 15.09
C TRP A 116 -15.65 0.83 14.26
N THR A 117 -15.34 0.70 12.97
CA THR A 117 -16.16 -0.07 12.03
C THR A 117 -16.13 -1.56 12.38
N MET A 118 -14.96 -2.11 12.74
CA MET A 118 -14.86 -3.51 13.18
C MET A 118 -15.75 -3.78 14.40
N ASN A 119 -15.68 -2.93 15.43
CA ASN A 119 -16.48 -3.09 16.65
C ASN A 119 -17.98 -3.04 16.33
N LYS A 120 -18.41 -2.08 15.50
CA LYS A 120 -19.81 -1.97 15.07
C LYS A 120 -20.27 -3.21 14.31
N MET A 121 -19.50 -3.67 13.32
CA MET A 121 -19.87 -4.82 12.49
C MET A 121 -19.92 -6.14 13.27
N VAL A 122 -18.97 -6.37 14.17
CA VAL A 122 -18.95 -7.59 15.00
C VAL A 122 -20.11 -7.61 15.99
N ARG A 123 -20.39 -6.51 16.69
CA ARG A 123 -21.48 -6.45 17.68
C ARG A 123 -22.87 -6.56 17.07
N SER A 124 -23.03 -6.11 15.83
CA SER A 124 -24.29 -6.17 15.08
C SER A 124 -24.48 -7.48 14.31
N GLY A 125 -23.53 -8.43 14.39
CA GLY A 125 -23.62 -9.70 13.66
C GLY A 125 -23.40 -9.60 12.14
N ASN A 126 -22.91 -8.46 11.65
CA ASN A 126 -22.63 -8.24 10.22
C ASN A 126 -21.32 -8.90 9.75
N LEU A 127 -20.48 -9.35 10.68
CA LEU A 127 -19.25 -10.06 10.39
C LEU A 127 -19.23 -11.39 11.12
N LEU A 128 -19.05 -12.47 10.37
CA LEU A 128 -18.84 -13.81 10.94
C LEU A 128 -17.42 -13.90 11.50
N VAL A 129 -17.31 -13.85 12.82
CA VAL A 129 -16.07 -14.06 13.57
C VAL A 129 -16.34 -14.92 14.79
N HIS A 130 -15.31 -15.61 15.26
CA HIS A 130 -15.39 -16.40 16.49
C HIS A 130 -14.75 -15.62 17.62
N ARG A 131 -15.47 -15.48 18.73
CA ARG A 131 -14.93 -14.85 19.94
C ARG A 131 -13.89 -15.78 20.57
N VAL A 132 -12.76 -15.22 20.96
CA VAL A 132 -11.73 -15.90 21.76
C VAL A 132 -11.44 -15.04 22.99
N HIS A 133 -10.86 -15.62 24.04
CA HIS A 133 -10.53 -14.90 25.26
C HIS A 133 -9.58 -13.73 24.99
N TYR A 134 -9.92 -12.54 25.49
CA TYR A 134 -9.30 -11.26 25.10
C TYR A 134 -7.85 -11.07 25.57
N THR A 135 -7.39 -11.86 26.54
CA THR A 135 -6.01 -11.78 27.08
C THR A 135 -5.02 -12.77 26.44
N GLY A 136 -5.50 -13.74 25.66
CA GLY A 136 -4.67 -14.82 25.13
C GLY A 136 -4.22 -14.61 23.69
N TRP A 137 -3.35 -15.50 23.21
CA TRP A 137 -2.92 -15.57 21.81
C TRP A 137 -3.97 -16.13 20.85
N GLY A 138 -5.11 -16.58 21.35
CA GLY A 138 -6.18 -17.12 20.51
C GLY A 138 -6.12 -18.65 20.36
N THR A 139 -6.68 -19.16 19.26
CA THR A 139 -6.74 -20.61 18.95
C THR A 139 -5.64 -21.10 18.01
N ASP A 140 -5.02 -20.20 17.24
CA ASP A 140 -4.01 -20.51 16.22
C ASP A 140 -2.72 -21.08 16.82
N THR A 141 -2.24 -22.20 16.26
CA THR A 141 -1.07 -22.91 16.77
C THR A 141 0.22 -22.13 16.55
N HIS A 142 0.35 -21.42 15.43
CA HIS A 142 1.54 -20.63 15.11
C HIS A 142 1.62 -19.36 15.97
N LEU A 143 0.49 -18.69 16.19
CA LEU A 143 0.42 -17.52 17.04
C LEU A 143 0.70 -17.86 18.51
N LYS A 144 0.26 -19.02 19.00
CA LYS A 144 0.61 -19.51 20.35
C LYS A 144 2.10 -19.82 20.53
N LYS A 145 2.79 -20.29 19.48
CA LYS A 145 4.19 -20.73 19.57
C LYS A 145 5.19 -19.57 19.69
N GLY A 146 4.94 -18.45 19.02
CA GLY A 146 5.90 -17.33 19.00
C GLY A 146 5.28 -15.99 18.62
N GLY A 147 3.99 -15.81 18.86
CA GLY A 147 3.30 -14.55 18.64
C GLY A 147 3.26 -14.11 17.17
N TRP A 148 3.10 -12.80 16.99
CA TRP A 148 2.88 -12.17 15.68
C TRP A 148 4.03 -12.41 14.70
N GLU A 149 5.28 -12.29 15.16
CA GLU A 149 6.47 -12.46 14.33
C GLU A 149 6.60 -13.89 13.81
N HIS A 150 6.37 -14.90 14.67
CA HIS A 150 6.41 -16.30 14.25
C HIS A 150 5.35 -16.60 13.17
N ARG A 151 4.12 -16.09 13.37
CA ARG A 151 3.04 -16.28 12.40
C ARG A 151 3.33 -15.56 11.07
N TRP A 152 3.96 -14.40 11.11
CA TRP A 152 4.40 -13.68 9.91
C TRP A 152 5.45 -14.49 9.14
N ASN A 153 6.47 -15.03 9.83
CA ASN A 153 7.49 -15.89 9.23
C ASN A 153 6.89 -17.16 8.60
N LYS A 154 5.88 -17.77 9.22
CA LYS A 154 5.19 -18.93 8.65
C LYS A 154 4.45 -18.62 7.35
N THR A 155 3.92 -17.40 7.22
CA THR A 155 3.30 -16.95 5.95
C THR A 155 4.35 -16.80 4.85
N MET A 156 5.53 -16.24 5.17
CA MET A 156 6.66 -16.12 4.23
C MET A 156 7.19 -17.49 3.80
N GLN A 157 7.34 -18.43 4.75
CA GLN A 157 7.80 -19.79 4.48
C GLN A 157 6.94 -20.47 3.41
N ARG A 158 5.61 -20.42 3.58
CA ARG A 158 4.65 -21.00 2.64
C ARG A 158 4.60 -20.26 1.30
N ASN A 159 4.66 -18.94 1.29
CA ASN A 159 4.46 -18.19 0.04
C ASN A 159 5.70 -18.16 -0.86
N ALA A 160 6.90 -18.25 -0.30
CA ALA A 160 8.15 -18.04 -1.05
C ALA A 160 9.19 -19.15 -0.83
N LEU A 161 9.51 -19.49 0.42
CA LEU A 161 10.67 -20.32 0.74
C LEU A 161 10.45 -21.81 0.48
N GLN A 162 9.21 -22.27 0.32
CA GLN A 162 8.92 -23.65 -0.06
C GLN A 162 9.28 -23.98 -1.52
N TYR A 163 9.44 -22.96 -2.37
CA TYR A 163 9.74 -23.16 -3.78
C TYR A 163 11.23 -23.01 -4.05
N THR A 164 11.85 -24.07 -4.57
CA THR A 164 13.19 -24.01 -5.18
C THR A 164 13.05 -23.42 -6.59
N ARG A 165 13.19 -22.09 -6.71
CA ARG A 165 13.08 -21.40 -8.00
C ARG A 165 14.24 -21.81 -8.94
N ILE A 166 13.90 -22.00 -10.21
CA ILE A 166 14.84 -22.24 -11.32
C ILE A 166 15.34 -20.91 -11.89
#